data_AF-A0A7Z9QZT3-F1
#
_entry.id   AF-A0A7Z9QZT3-F1
#
_cell.length_a   1.000
_cell.length_b   1.000
_cell.length_c   1.000
_cell.angle_alpha   90.00
_cell.angle_beta   90.00
_cell.angle_gamma   90.00
#
_symmetry.space_group_name_H-M   'P 1'
#
loop_
_entity.id
_entity.type
_entity.pdbx_description
1 polymer ?
#
loop_
_entity_poly.entity_id
_entity_poly.type
_entity_poly.pdbx_seq_one_letter_code
_entity_poly.pdbx_strand_id
1 'polypeptide(L)'
;MVYYQHLIVDTKQVYCLSPFGVLFSFEHSTGQLKWEVDLADQLQAIPPHWGFTTSPVLFENSVIVLAGIEDNGFVMALDKLTGEIKWKAEQDKVEYRSPTIGKLNNSYVLLTAGTELLYCLDPKTGQTKWKYPIEGGLTNTAMPVLVKENRILLQTQQQGLIFLEVNQDPKQPDINTVWKNKKIKNTECLPSIQDKYIYCYSGRFLTCLSLTDGKTKWKSRAPGDGFLIGVDGHLIILTKRGKIHLAEANPSRYQE
;
A
#
# COMPACT_ATOMS: atom_id res chain seq x y z
N MET A 1 -12.63 7.16 11.03
CA MET A 1 -11.46 6.87 10.17
C MET A 1 -11.90 5.70 9.30
N VAL A 2 -11.98 5.89 7.99
CA VAL A 2 -12.44 4.84 7.06
C VAL A 2 -11.18 4.26 6.44
N TYR A 3 -10.88 3.01 6.72
CA TYR A 3 -9.81 2.29 6.06
C TYR A 3 -10.39 1.61 4.83
N TYR A 4 -9.81 1.92 3.66
CA TYR A 4 -10.34 1.45 2.39
C TYR A 4 -9.79 0.07 2.08
N GLN A 5 -10.71 -0.89 2.02
CA GLN A 5 -10.45 -2.20 1.47
C GLN A 5 -10.94 -2.20 0.03
N HIS A 6 -10.03 -2.52 -0.88
CA HIS A 6 -10.38 -2.73 -2.26
C HIS A 6 -10.70 -4.22 -2.47
N LEU A 7 -11.84 -4.49 -3.10
CA LEU A 7 -12.06 -5.75 -3.79
C LEU A 7 -11.04 -5.81 -4.93
N ILE A 8 -10.41 -6.97 -5.13
CA ILE A 8 -9.55 -7.17 -6.29
C ILE A 8 -10.21 -8.12 -7.28
N VAL A 9 -10.15 -7.78 -8.55
CA VAL A 9 -10.87 -8.47 -9.62
C VAL A 9 -9.86 -8.95 -10.64
N ASP A 10 -9.97 -10.20 -11.06
CA ASP A 10 -9.37 -10.69 -12.30
C ASP A 10 -10.45 -11.05 -13.32
N THR A 11 -10.04 -11.54 -14.49
CA THR A 11 -10.99 -11.87 -15.57
C THR A 11 -12.08 -12.88 -15.20
N LYS A 12 -11.85 -13.72 -14.17
CA LYS A 12 -12.71 -14.83 -13.78
C LYS A 12 -13.33 -14.65 -12.40
N GLN A 13 -12.64 -14.02 -11.46
CA GLN A 13 -13.06 -13.97 -10.06
C GLN A 13 -12.86 -12.59 -9.40
N VAL A 14 -13.66 -12.34 -8.38
CA VAL A 14 -13.58 -11.19 -7.46
C VAL A 14 -13.19 -11.71 -6.09
N TYR A 15 -12.19 -11.10 -5.47
CA TYR A 15 -11.68 -11.48 -4.16
C TYR A 15 -11.92 -10.38 -3.14
N CYS A 16 -12.39 -10.77 -1.95
CA CYS A 16 -12.73 -9.87 -0.86
C CYS A 16 -12.22 -10.44 0.47
N LEU A 17 -11.30 -9.73 1.13
CA LEU A 17 -11.07 -9.99 2.55
C LEU A 17 -12.16 -9.24 3.33
N SER A 18 -12.77 -9.86 4.34
CA SER A 18 -13.74 -9.18 5.20
C SER A 18 -13.06 -8.61 6.44
N PRO A 19 -13.69 -7.64 7.14
CA PRO A 19 -13.19 -7.12 8.41
C PRO A 19 -12.99 -8.20 9.49
N PHE A 20 -13.65 -9.35 9.36
CA PHE A 20 -13.55 -10.48 10.28
C PHE A 20 -12.46 -11.48 9.91
N GLY A 21 -11.75 -11.28 8.80
CA GLY A 21 -10.66 -12.16 8.37
C GLY A 21 -11.09 -13.31 7.48
N VAL A 22 -12.36 -13.34 7.04
CA VAL A 22 -12.82 -14.30 6.04
C VAL A 22 -12.47 -13.77 4.64
N LEU A 23 -11.72 -14.54 3.86
CA LEU A 23 -11.41 -14.26 2.47
C LEU A 23 -12.39 -15.00 1.56
N PHE A 24 -13.10 -14.25 0.72
CA PHE A 24 -14.06 -14.77 -0.23
C PHE A 24 -13.54 -14.68 -1.65
N SER A 25 -13.98 -15.61 -2.48
CA SER A 25 -13.91 -15.51 -3.94
C SER A 25 -15.29 -15.70 -4.56
N PHE A 26 -15.63 -14.81 -5.48
CA PHE A 26 -16.86 -14.84 -6.25
C PHE A 26 -16.54 -14.95 -7.74
N GLU A 27 -17.41 -15.59 -8.51
CA GLU A 27 -17.35 -15.53 -9.96
C GLU A 27 -17.61 -14.12 -10.46
N HIS A 28 -16.72 -13.60 -11.31
CA HIS A 28 -16.78 -12.21 -11.76
C HIS A 28 -18.07 -11.88 -12.54
N SER A 29 -18.58 -12.82 -13.34
CA SER A 29 -19.78 -12.60 -14.19
C SER A 29 -21.10 -12.68 -13.45
N THR A 30 -21.19 -13.50 -12.39
CA THR A 30 -22.46 -13.82 -11.74
C THR A 30 -22.53 -13.39 -10.28
N GLY A 31 -21.39 -13.12 -9.65
CA GLY A 31 -21.28 -12.89 -8.21
C GLY A 31 -21.48 -14.16 -7.38
N GLN A 32 -21.53 -15.36 -8.00
CA GLN A 32 -21.69 -16.61 -7.26
C GLN A 32 -20.44 -16.90 -6.42
N LEU A 33 -20.63 -17.26 -5.15
CA LEU A 33 -19.53 -17.70 -4.27
C LEU A 33 -18.84 -18.94 -4.85
N LYS A 34 -17.52 -18.89 -5.00
CA LYS A 34 -16.68 -20.01 -5.46
C LYS A 34 -16.02 -20.73 -4.29
N TRP A 35 -15.48 -19.96 -3.35
CA TRP A 35 -14.88 -20.46 -2.12
C TRP A 35 -14.82 -19.34 -1.08
N GLU A 36 -14.73 -19.74 0.18
CA GLU A 36 -14.45 -18.87 1.32
C GLU A 36 -13.45 -19.55 2.25
N VAL A 37 -12.60 -18.76 2.88
CA VAL A 37 -11.59 -19.23 3.82
C VAL A 37 -11.62 -18.32 5.04
N ASP A 38 -12.00 -18.88 6.19
CA ASP A 38 -11.89 -18.17 7.47
C ASP A 38 -10.44 -18.18 7.95
N LEU A 39 -9.68 -17.16 7.54
CA LEU A 39 -8.27 -17.03 7.95
C LEU A 39 -8.16 -16.68 9.42
N ALA A 40 -9.13 -15.94 9.98
CA ALA A 40 -9.10 -15.60 11.39
C ALA A 40 -9.25 -16.85 12.26
N ASP A 41 -10.19 -17.73 11.94
CA ASP A 41 -10.34 -19.00 12.64
C ASP A 41 -9.12 -19.92 12.43
N GLN A 42 -8.71 -20.14 11.18
CA GLN A 42 -7.58 -21.05 10.88
C GLN A 42 -6.25 -20.61 11.53
N LEU A 43 -6.05 -19.31 11.71
CA LEU A 43 -4.83 -18.75 12.28
C LEU A 43 -4.97 -18.42 13.76
N GLN A 44 -6.17 -18.54 14.31
CA GLN A 44 -6.55 -18.03 15.63
C GLN A 44 -6.22 -16.53 15.74
N ALA A 45 -6.45 -15.79 14.66
CA ALA A 45 -6.09 -14.39 14.55
C ALA A 45 -7.10 -13.50 15.26
N ILE A 46 -6.59 -12.51 16.00
CA ILE A 46 -7.41 -11.48 16.61
C ILE A 46 -7.54 -10.33 15.61
N PRO A 47 -8.77 -9.99 15.15
CA PRO A 47 -8.95 -8.87 14.25
C PRO A 47 -8.41 -7.57 14.88
N PRO A 48 -7.75 -6.70 14.08
CA PRO A 48 -7.41 -5.36 14.52
C PRO A 48 -8.65 -4.58 14.99
N HIS A 49 -8.46 -3.49 15.73
CA HIS A 49 -9.56 -2.68 16.28
C HIS A 49 -10.61 -2.25 15.23
N TRP A 50 -10.20 -1.99 13.99
CA TRP A 50 -11.09 -1.65 12.87
C TRP A 50 -11.30 -2.79 11.87
N GLY A 51 -10.98 -4.03 12.26
CA GLY A 51 -11.01 -5.22 11.43
C GLY A 51 -9.83 -5.32 10.45
N PHE A 52 -9.80 -6.42 9.70
CA PHE A 52 -8.87 -6.60 8.58
C PHE A 52 -9.28 -5.73 7.40
N THR A 53 -8.61 -4.60 7.23
CA THR A 53 -8.94 -3.59 6.20
C THR A 53 -7.86 -3.45 5.13
N THR A 54 -6.87 -4.35 5.13
CA THR A 54 -5.87 -4.40 4.07
C THR A 54 -6.52 -4.91 2.77
N SER A 55 -6.07 -4.35 1.66
CA SER A 55 -6.53 -4.76 0.34
C SER A 55 -5.72 -5.97 -0.14
N PRO A 56 -6.37 -7.05 -0.60
CA PRO A 56 -5.67 -8.16 -1.26
C PRO A 56 -4.93 -7.69 -2.51
N VAL A 57 -3.84 -8.37 -2.86
CA VAL A 57 -3.14 -8.19 -4.15
C VAL A 57 -3.07 -9.51 -4.91
N LEU A 58 -3.10 -9.43 -6.24
CA LEU A 58 -2.98 -10.61 -7.10
C LEU A 58 -1.56 -10.72 -7.67
N PHE A 59 -1.05 -11.94 -7.72
CA PHE A 59 0.17 -12.28 -8.43
C PHE A 59 0.06 -13.67 -9.05
N GLU A 60 0.17 -13.77 -10.38
CA GLU A 60 0.02 -15.04 -11.10
C GLU A 60 -1.26 -15.79 -10.69
N ASN A 61 -1.12 -16.94 -10.02
CA ASN A 61 -2.21 -17.79 -9.51
C ASN A 61 -2.44 -17.62 -8.00
N SER A 62 -2.02 -16.51 -7.43
CA SER A 62 -2.12 -16.25 -5.99
C SER A 62 -2.93 -15.00 -5.70
N VAL A 63 -3.79 -15.08 -4.68
CA VAL A 63 -4.30 -13.92 -3.94
C VAL A 63 -3.51 -13.79 -2.65
N ILE A 64 -2.96 -12.61 -2.42
CA ILE A 64 -2.07 -12.33 -1.30
C ILE A 64 -2.76 -11.36 -0.34
N VAL A 65 -2.77 -11.70 0.94
CA VAL A 65 -3.46 -10.96 2.01
C VAL A 65 -2.59 -10.80 3.25
N LEU A 66 -2.93 -9.81 4.06
CA LEU A 66 -2.38 -9.61 5.40
C LEU A 66 -3.52 -9.92 6.38
N ALA A 67 -3.50 -11.13 6.94
CA ALA A 67 -4.59 -11.62 7.78
C ALA A 67 -4.14 -12.54 8.94
N GLY A 68 -2.83 -12.66 9.20
CA GLY A 68 -2.36 -13.47 10.33
C GLY A 68 -2.08 -12.65 11.58
N ILE A 69 -1.52 -13.34 12.57
CA ILE A 69 -1.06 -12.77 13.84
C ILE A 69 0.46 -12.75 13.90
N GLU A 70 0.96 -12.01 14.89
CA GLU A 70 2.38 -11.88 15.18
C GLU A 70 3.10 -13.24 15.19
N ASP A 71 2.49 -14.28 15.78
CA ASP A 71 3.09 -15.61 15.88
C ASP A 71 2.72 -16.58 14.73
N ASN A 72 1.84 -16.20 13.80
CA ASN A 72 1.31 -17.10 12.76
C ASN A 72 1.02 -16.35 11.44
N GLY A 73 2.11 -15.97 10.76
CA GLY A 73 2.12 -15.56 9.35
C GLY A 73 1.52 -14.18 9.09
N PHE A 74 2.34 -13.13 9.08
CA PHE A 74 1.90 -11.77 8.77
C PHE A 74 1.32 -11.63 7.35
N VAL A 75 1.99 -12.25 6.37
CA VAL A 75 1.62 -12.22 4.94
C VAL A 75 1.34 -13.64 4.45
N MET A 76 0.31 -13.81 3.63
CA MET A 76 -0.06 -15.12 3.08
C MET A 76 -0.44 -15.02 1.62
N ALA A 77 -0.07 -16.05 0.86
CA ALA A 77 -0.66 -16.30 -0.46
C ALA A 77 -1.56 -17.52 -0.42
N LEU A 78 -2.71 -17.40 -1.07
CA LEU A 78 -3.64 -18.49 -1.31
C LEU A 78 -3.76 -18.72 -2.81
N ASP A 79 -3.99 -19.96 -3.21
CA ASP A 79 -4.37 -20.27 -4.57
C ASP A 79 -5.66 -19.53 -4.93
N LYS A 80 -5.63 -18.75 -6.02
CA LYS A 80 -6.75 -17.90 -6.39
C LYS A 80 -7.98 -18.69 -6.88
N LEU A 81 -7.84 -19.98 -7.23
CA LEU A 81 -8.93 -20.83 -7.69
C LEU A 81 -9.54 -21.65 -6.56
N THR A 82 -8.73 -22.09 -5.58
CA THR A 82 -9.19 -23.01 -4.52
C THR A 82 -9.26 -22.39 -3.13
N GLY A 83 -8.54 -21.27 -2.89
CA GLY A 83 -8.39 -20.70 -1.55
C GLY A 83 -7.34 -21.41 -0.68
N GLU A 84 -6.65 -22.44 -1.19
CA GLU A 84 -5.64 -23.15 -0.40
C GLU A 84 -4.40 -22.29 -0.13
N ILE A 85 -3.92 -22.27 1.12
CA ILE A 85 -2.71 -21.52 1.48
C ILE A 85 -1.49 -22.14 0.80
N LYS A 86 -0.80 -21.34 -0.03
CA LYS A 86 0.43 -21.71 -0.73
C LYS A 86 1.67 -21.47 0.11
N TRP A 87 1.72 -20.32 0.77
CA TRP A 87 2.83 -19.93 1.64
C TRP A 87 2.38 -18.91 2.67
N LYS A 88 3.13 -18.86 3.77
CA LYS A 88 3.06 -17.84 4.82
C LYS A 88 4.44 -17.23 4.99
N ALA A 89 4.51 -15.94 5.31
CA ALA A 89 5.76 -15.23 5.48
C ALA A 89 5.66 -14.21 6.61
N GLU A 90 6.80 -14.03 7.28
CA GLU A 90 7.03 -13.07 8.35
C GLU A 90 6.13 -13.22 9.58
N GLN A 91 6.56 -12.59 10.66
CA GLN A 91 5.91 -12.56 11.97
C GLN A 91 5.89 -11.10 12.40
N ASP A 92 4.72 -10.48 12.28
CA ASP A 92 4.47 -9.09 12.64
C ASP A 92 2.96 -8.88 12.80
N LYS A 93 2.58 -7.75 13.38
CA LYS A 93 1.20 -7.36 13.59
C LYS A 93 0.60 -6.79 12.31
N VAL A 94 -0.57 -7.33 11.94
CA VAL A 94 -1.39 -6.74 10.87
C VAL A 94 -1.96 -5.40 11.34
N GLU A 95 -1.69 -4.36 10.56
CA GLU A 95 -2.34 -3.06 10.68
C GLU A 95 -2.89 -2.60 9.33
N TYR A 96 -3.41 -1.39 9.27
CA TYR A 96 -4.19 -0.84 8.15
C TYR A 96 -3.34 -0.38 6.96
N ARG A 97 -2.44 -1.26 6.51
CA ARG A 97 -1.39 -0.98 5.52
C ARG A 97 -1.41 -2.06 4.45
N SER A 98 -2.03 -1.75 3.32
CA SER A 98 -2.13 -2.73 2.23
C SER A 98 -0.75 -3.00 1.60
N PRO A 99 -0.50 -4.25 1.18
CA PRO A 99 0.72 -4.60 0.46
C PRO A 99 0.75 -3.93 -0.91
N THR A 100 1.95 -3.77 -1.46
CA THR A 100 2.15 -3.28 -2.83
C THR A 100 2.96 -4.29 -3.62
N ILE A 101 2.48 -4.61 -4.82
CA ILE A 101 3.17 -5.51 -5.73
C ILE A 101 3.58 -4.78 -7.01
N GLY A 102 4.77 -5.10 -7.52
CA GLY A 102 5.24 -4.55 -8.77
C GLY A 102 6.70 -4.88 -9.01
N LYS A 103 7.33 -4.19 -9.96
CA LYS A 103 8.74 -4.37 -10.28
C LYS A 103 9.60 -3.42 -9.46
N LEU A 104 10.65 -3.97 -8.86
CA LEU A 104 11.76 -3.25 -8.26
C LEU A 104 13.04 -3.87 -8.80
N ASN A 105 13.90 -3.06 -9.42
CA ASN A 105 15.08 -3.51 -10.14
C ASN A 105 14.77 -4.65 -11.13
N ASN A 106 13.77 -4.45 -11.99
CA ASN A 106 13.30 -5.41 -13.00
C ASN A 106 12.79 -6.77 -12.46
N SER A 107 12.71 -6.95 -11.14
CA SER A 107 12.21 -8.16 -10.50
C SER A 107 10.89 -7.88 -9.80
N TYR A 108 9.94 -8.83 -9.87
CA TYR A 108 8.71 -8.70 -9.10
C TYR A 108 9.00 -8.83 -7.60
N VAL A 109 8.41 -7.92 -6.83
CA VAL A 109 8.51 -7.86 -5.37
C VAL A 109 7.14 -7.59 -4.78
N LEU A 110 6.94 -8.12 -3.58
CA LEU A 110 5.85 -7.77 -2.68
C LEU A 110 6.42 -6.93 -1.54
N LEU A 111 6.00 -5.67 -1.45
CA LEU A 111 6.35 -4.79 -0.35
C LEU A 111 5.22 -4.77 0.67
N THR A 112 5.55 -5.08 1.93
CA THR A 112 4.61 -5.02 3.05
C THR A 112 5.24 -4.26 4.20
N ALA A 113 4.45 -3.46 4.90
CA ALA A 113 4.93 -2.72 6.05
C ALA A 113 4.35 -3.36 7.31
N GLY A 114 5.23 -3.81 8.21
CA GLY A 114 4.89 -4.23 9.58
C GLY A 114 5.34 -3.16 10.59
N THR A 115 5.24 -3.43 11.89
CA THR A 115 5.28 -2.39 12.95
C THR A 115 6.53 -1.51 12.87
N GLU A 116 7.70 -2.12 12.68
CA GLU A 116 8.99 -1.40 12.62
C GLU A 116 9.78 -1.69 11.34
N LEU A 117 9.22 -2.49 10.44
CA LEU A 117 9.93 -3.01 9.28
C LEU A 117 9.13 -2.80 8.00
N LEU A 118 9.84 -2.38 6.95
CA LEU A 118 9.41 -2.59 5.58
C LEU A 118 10.03 -3.90 5.09
N TYR A 119 9.17 -4.85 4.71
CA TYR A 119 9.55 -6.13 4.15
C TYR A 119 9.49 -6.08 2.63
N CYS A 120 10.45 -6.74 1.99
CA CYS A 120 10.38 -7.07 0.58
C CYS A 120 10.46 -8.58 0.43
N LEU A 121 9.39 -9.15 -0.10
CA LEU A 121 9.23 -10.58 -0.27
C LEU A 121 9.21 -10.92 -1.77
N ASP A 122 9.59 -12.16 -2.08
CA ASP A 122 9.25 -12.77 -3.35
C ASP A 122 7.74 -13.08 -3.39
N PRO A 123 6.97 -12.50 -4.31
CA PRO A 123 5.52 -12.72 -4.35
C PRO A 123 5.13 -14.15 -4.75
N LYS A 124 6.05 -14.92 -5.35
CA LYS A 124 5.80 -16.30 -5.75
C LYS A 124 6.00 -17.27 -4.58
N THR A 125 7.03 -17.06 -3.77
CA THR A 125 7.44 -18.02 -2.73
C THR A 125 7.23 -17.54 -1.30
N GLY A 126 6.99 -16.25 -1.09
CA GLY A 126 6.96 -15.63 0.24
C GLY A 126 8.35 -15.42 0.85
N GLN A 127 9.43 -15.80 0.16
CA GLN A 127 10.78 -15.67 0.69
C GLN A 127 11.17 -14.20 0.86
N THR A 128 11.69 -13.85 2.03
CA THR A 128 12.21 -12.51 2.31
C THR A 128 13.46 -12.23 1.49
N LYS A 129 13.40 -11.19 0.66
CA LYS A 129 14.54 -10.66 -0.08
C LYS A 129 15.35 -9.71 0.80
N TRP A 130 14.67 -8.85 1.55
CA TRP A 130 15.29 -7.93 2.49
C TRP A 130 14.27 -7.31 3.46
N LYS A 131 14.79 -6.71 4.52
CA LYS A 131 14.05 -5.94 5.52
C LYS A 131 14.70 -4.57 5.69
N TYR A 132 13.90 -3.53 5.85
CA TYR A 132 14.39 -2.17 6.09
C TYR A 132 13.77 -1.62 7.38
N PRO A 133 14.59 -1.18 8.36
CA PRO A 133 14.09 -0.63 9.61
C PRO A 133 13.47 0.74 9.42
N ILE A 134 12.30 0.93 10.01
CA ILE A 134 11.58 2.19 10.02
C ILE A 134 11.72 2.79 11.41
N GLU A 135 12.69 3.70 11.54
CA GLU A 135 12.94 4.47 12.76
C GLU A 135 11.66 5.12 13.31
N GLY A 136 11.36 4.82 14.58
CA GLY A 136 10.17 5.31 15.28
C GLY A 136 8.90 4.50 15.02
N GLY A 137 9.00 3.43 14.23
CA GLY A 137 7.90 2.55 13.87
C GLY A 137 6.88 3.22 12.96
N LEU A 138 5.84 2.45 12.64
CA LEU A 138 4.70 2.88 11.86
C LEU A 138 3.45 2.90 12.72
N THR A 139 2.66 3.97 12.57
CA THR A 139 1.34 4.06 13.17
C THR A 139 0.30 4.21 12.05
N ASN A 140 -0.63 3.25 11.99
CA ASN A 140 -1.83 3.21 11.15
C ASN A 140 -1.67 3.21 9.62
N THR A 141 -0.91 4.12 8.99
CA THR A 141 -0.90 4.27 7.52
C THR A 141 0.50 4.52 6.96
N ALA A 142 1.02 3.50 6.28
CA ALA A 142 2.27 3.54 5.55
C ALA A 142 2.24 2.46 4.46
N MET A 143 1.67 2.81 3.31
CA MET A 143 1.76 1.94 2.15
C MET A 143 2.99 2.35 1.34
N PRO A 144 3.91 1.40 1.06
CA PRO A 144 5.07 1.67 0.22
C PRO A 144 4.62 1.84 -1.23
N VAL A 145 4.99 2.94 -1.88
CA VAL A 145 4.73 3.15 -3.30
C VAL A 145 5.99 2.81 -4.09
N LEU A 146 5.89 1.83 -4.98
CA LEU A 146 6.95 1.54 -5.95
C LEU A 146 7.08 2.71 -6.92
N VAL A 147 8.29 3.22 -7.06
CA VAL A 147 8.66 4.27 -8.00
C VAL A 147 9.58 3.64 -9.05
N LYS A 148 9.71 4.27 -10.22
CA LYS A 148 10.47 3.73 -11.37
C LYS A 148 11.81 3.11 -10.95
N GLU A 149 12.14 2.02 -11.63
CA GLU A 149 13.40 1.26 -11.49
C GLU A 149 13.58 0.68 -10.08
N ASN A 150 14.25 1.41 -9.20
CA ASN A 150 14.78 0.91 -7.93
C ASN A 150 14.39 1.80 -6.73
N ARG A 151 13.37 2.63 -6.90
CA ARG A 151 12.97 3.63 -5.91
C ARG A 151 11.68 3.24 -5.19
N ILE A 152 11.58 3.60 -3.92
CA ILE A 152 10.38 3.41 -3.10
C ILE A 152 10.06 4.71 -2.39
N LEU A 153 8.81 5.16 -2.44
CA LEU A 153 8.31 6.25 -1.60
C LEU A 153 7.52 5.65 -0.45
N LEU A 154 7.97 5.92 0.78
CA LEU A 154 7.29 5.49 2.00
C LEU A 154 6.72 6.72 2.72
N GLN A 155 5.44 6.67 3.05
CA GLN A 155 4.80 7.66 3.93
C GLN A 155 4.76 7.10 5.35
N THR A 156 5.28 7.83 6.33
CA THR A 156 5.26 7.47 7.75
C THR A 156 4.73 8.64 8.57
N GLN A 157 4.03 8.37 9.67
CA GLN A 157 3.49 9.45 10.51
C GLN A 157 4.60 10.25 11.20
N GLN A 158 5.68 9.60 11.63
CA GLN A 158 6.75 10.25 12.38
C GLN A 158 7.79 10.94 11.50
N GLN A 159 8.13 10.35 10.34
CA GLN A 159 9.20 10.86 9.47
C GLN A 159 8.69 11.57 8.21
N GLY A 160 7.37 11.58 7.99
CA GLY A 160 6.74 12.15 6.80
C GLY A 160 6.99 11.30 5.58
N LEU A 161 7.54 11.87 4.50
CA LEU A 161 7.92 11.10 3.32
C LEU A 161 9.39 10.69 3.37
N ILE A 162 9.66 9.43 3.06
CA ILE A 162 11.01 8.88 2.88
C ILE A 162 11.11 8.36 1.46
N PHE A 163 12.10 8.83 0.70
CA PHE A 163 12.38 8.32 -0.64
C PHE A 163 13.63 7.47 -0.59
N LEU A 164 13.45 6.18 -0.83
CA LEU A 164 14.47 5.16 -0.75
C LEU A 164 14.95 4.77 -2.15
N GLU A 165 16.22 4.43 -2.24
CA GLU A 165 16.87 3.79 -3.37
C GLU A 165 17.36 2.42 -2.93
N VAL A 166 16.98 1.38 -3.67
CA VAL A 166 17.35 0.00 -3.41
C VAL A 166 18.32 -0.45 -4.49
N ASN A 167 19.62 -0.45 -4.18
CA ASN A 167 20.63 -0.95 -5.10
C ASN A 167 20.68 -2.47 -5.03
N GLN A 168 20.75 -3.13 -6.20
CA GLN A 168 20.85 -4.59 -6.23
C GLN A 168 22.22 -5.06 -5.78
N ASP A 169 22.24 -5.64 -4.58
CA ASP A 169 23.12 -6.76 -4.27
C ASP A 169 22.21 -7.97 -4.01
N PRO A 170 22.37 -9.10 -4.72
CA PRO A 170 21.57 -10.30 -4.55
C PRO A 170 21.59 -10.91 -3.13
N LYS A 171 22.56 -10.55 -2.28
CA LYS A 171 22.75 -11.10 -0.93
C LYS A 171 22.43 -10.07 0.17
N GLN A 172 22.72 -8.80 -0.06
CA GLN A 172 22.45 -7.71 0.90
C GLN A 172 22.17 -6.40 0.15
N PRO A 173 20.92 -6.17 -0.28
CA PRO A 173 20.60 -4.96 -1.02
C PRO A 173 20.95 -3.72 -0.19
N ASP A 174 21.64 -2.79 -0.83
CA ASP A 174 22.01 -1.53 -0.22
C ASP A 174 20.83 -0.55 -0.37
N ILE A 175 20.21 -0.20 0.75
CA ILE A 175 19.02 0.65 0.81
C ILE A 175 19.40 2.02 1.34
N ASN A 176 19.48 2.98 0.43
CA ASN A 176 19.87 4.35 0.74
C ASN A 176 18.65 5.26 0.84
N THR A 177 18.68 6.18 1.80
CA THR A 177 17.73 7.30 1.81
C THR A 177 18.22 8.36 0.85
N VAL A 178 17.47 8.59 -0.23
CA VAL A 178 17.75 9.67 -1.19
C VAL A 178 17.39 11.03 -0.57
N TRP A 179 16.19 11.12 0.02
CA TRP A 179 15.76 12.29 0.79
C TRP A 179 14.64 11.93 1.78
N LYS A 180 14.45 12.79 2.79
CA LYS A 180 13.29 12.77 3.70
C LYS A 180 12.59 14.12 3.69
N ASN A 181 11.25 14.12 3.74
CA ASN A 181 10.45 15.32 3.95
C ASN A 181 9.53 15.14 5.17
N LYS A 182 10.01 15.61 6.32
CA LYS A 182 9.30 15.62 7.61
C LYS A 182 8.13 16.62 7.70
N LYS A 183 7.93 17.46 6.67
CA LYS A 183 6.84 18.46 6.67
C LYS A 183 5.51 17.86 6.26
N ILE A 184 5.51 16.72 5.55
CA ILE A 184 4.30 15.97 5.23
C ILE A 184 3.93 15.16 6.47
N LYS A 185 2.76 15.43 7.04
CA LYS A 185 2.29 14.83 8.29
C LYS A 185 0.77 14.87 8.35
N ASN A 186 0.20 14.12 9.27
CA ASN A 186 -1.23 14.11 9.57
C ASN A 186 -2.09 13.84 8.32
N THR A 187 -1.69 12.87 7.51
CA THR A 187 -2.42 12.44 6.32
C THR A 187 -2.49 10.91 6.28
N GLU A 188 -3.63 10.40 5.85
CA GLU A 188 -3.87 8.98 5.55
C GLU A 188 -4.01 8.77 4.04
N CYS A 189 -4.11 9.85 3.27
CA CYS A 189 -4.12 9.78 1.82
C CYS A 189 -2.74 9.40 1.32
N LEU A 190 -2.68 8.39 0.45
CA LEU A 190 -1.45 8.01 -0.22
C LEU A 190 -1.01 9.11 -1.19
N PRO A 191 0.31 9.34 -1.34
CA PRO A 191 0.82 10.20 -2.38
C PRO A 191 0.55 9.61 -3.77
N SER A 192 0.16 10.46 -4.72
CA SER A 192 0.19 10.13 -6.14
C SER A 192 1.47 10.69 -6.77
N ILE A 193 2.11 9.89 -7.60
CA ILE A 193 3.30 10.28 -8.36
C ILE A 193 2.89 10.46 -9.82
N GLN A 194 3.19 11.63 -10.37
CA GLN A 194 2.98 11.96 -11.77
C GLN A 194 4.28 12.54 -12.32
N ASP A 195 4.92 11.79 -13.22
CA ASP A 195 6.24 12.10 -13.78
C ASP A 195 7.29 12.43 -12.69
N LYS A 196 7.73 13.70 -12.60
CA LYS A 196 8.76 14.18 -11.67
C LYS A 196 8.19 14.80 -10.39
N TYR A 197 6.89 14.63 -10.12
CA TYR A 197 6.21 15.31 -9.03
C TYR A 197 5.39 14.35 -8.17
N ILE A 198 5.31 14.69 -6.89
CA ILE A 198 4.49 14.00 -5.90
C ILE A 198 3.35 14.94 -5.52
N TYR A 199 2.12 14.45 -5.60
CA TYR A 199 0.92 15.12 -5.12
C TYR A 199 0.40 14.36 -3.90
N CYS A 200 0.36 15.02 -2.76
CA CYS A 200 -0.08 14.40 -1.51
C CYS A 200 -0.78 15.40 -0.60
N TYR A 201 -1.47 14.89 0.41
CA TYR A 201 -1.97 15.73 1.49
C TYR A 201 -0.94 15.88 2.61
N SER A 202 -0.89 17.08 3.19
CA SER A 202 -0.20 17.34 4.46
C SER A 202 -1.21 18.02 5.39
N GLY A 203 -1.82 17.25 6.29
CA GLY A 203 -3.03 17.67 6.96
C GLY A 203 -4.11 17.98 5.92
N ARG A 204 -4.65 19.19 5.96
CA ARG A 204 -5.74 19.64 5.06
C ARG A 204 -5.25 20.34 3.79
N PHE A 205 -3.95 20.31 3.53
CA PHE A 205 -3.34 20.99 2.38
C PHE A 205 -2.96 19.99 1.30
N LEU A 206 -3.53 20.15 0.11
CA LEU A 206 -3.00 19.49 -1.09
C LEU A 206 -1.63 20.12 -1.38
N THR A 207 -0.62 19.28 -1.54
CA THR A 207 0.78 19.68 -1.62
C THR A 207 1.42 19.03 -2.84
N CYS A 208 2.14 19.81 -3.63
CA CYS A 208 3.02 19.30 -4.67
C CYS A 208 4.47 19.35 -4.20
N LEU A 209 5.22 18.29 -4.46
CA LEU A 209 6.66 18.18 -4.20
C LEU A 209 7.39 17.75 -5.47
N SER A 210 8.66 18.14 -5.57
CA SER A 210 9.60 17.55 -6.54
C SER A 210 10.00 16.15 -6.08
N LEU A 211 9.87 15.16 -6.97
CA LEU A 211 10.31 13.79 -6.72
C LEU A 211 11.84 13.69 -6.61
N THR A 212 12.56 14.57 -7.31
CA THR A 212 14.03 14.56 -7.35
C THR A 212 14.66 14.89 -6.00
N ASP A 213 14.15 15.90 -5.30
CA ASP A 213 14.77 16.43 -4.07
C ASP A 213 13.82 16.52 -2.87
N GLY A 214 12.58 16.05 -3.03
CA GLY A 214 11.56 16.08 -1.98
C GLY A 214 11.11 17.48 -1.57
N LYS A 215 11.48 18.54 -2.29
CA LYS A 215 11.12 19.92 -1.90
C LYS A 215 9.70 20.25 -2.31
N THR A 216 8.95 20.86 -1.40
CA THR A 216 7.61 21.39 -1.66
C THR A 216 7.67 22.48 -2.73
N LYS A 217 6.86 22.34 -3.78
CA LYS A 217 6.65 23.34 -4.83
C LYS A 217 5.53 24.30 -4.46
N TRP A 218 4.38 23.77 -4.04
CA TRP A 218 3.25 24.57 -3.59
C TRP A 218 2.38 23.83 -2.58
N LYS A 219 1.55 24.59 -1.86
CA LYS A 219 0.50 24.10 -0.98
C LYS A 219 -0.80 24.84 -1.28
N SER A 220 -1.92 24.10 -1.32
CA SER A 220 -3.25 24.65 -1.54
C SER A 220 -4.20 24.21 -0.43
N ARG A 221 -5.06 25.13 0.02
CA ARG A 221 -6.20 24.79 0.89
C ARG A 221 -7.39 24.24 0.10
N ALA A 222 -7.47 24.57 -1.19
CA ALA A 222 -8.45 24.00 -2.10
C ALA A 222 -7.96 22.63 -2.61
N PRO A 223 -8.86 21.67 -2.88
CA PRO A 223 -10.32 21.75 -2.70
C PRO A 223 -10.78 21.48 -1.25
N GLY A 224 -9.84 21.24 -0.34
CA GLY A 224 -10.08 20.84 1.04
C GLY A 224 -9.48 19.48 1.34
N ASP A 225 -9.73 18.97 2.53
CA ASP A 225 -9.26 17.66 2.99
C ASP A 225 -9.99 16.52 2.26
N GLY A 226 -9.25 15.53 1.78
CA GLY A 226 -9.76 14.49 0.91
C GLY A 226 -8.76 13.38 0.61
N PHE A 227 -9.14 12.55 -0.35
CA PHE A 227 -8.34 11.47 -0.91
C PHE A 227 -8.12 11.78 -2.39
N LEU A 228 -6.94 11.48 -2.90
CA LEU A 228 -6.60 11.74 -4.30
C LEU A 228 -6.10 10.47 -4.98
N ILE A 229 -6.43 10.36 -6.26
CA ILE A 229 -5.77 9.47 -7.20
C ILE A 229 -5.25 10.31 -8.37
N GLY A 230 -4.10 9.92 -8.91
CA GLY A 230 -3.58 10.53 -10.13
C GLY A 230 -3.83 9.62 -11.32
N VAL A 231 -4.28 10.18 -12.43
CA VAL A 231 -4.46 9.48 -13.70
C VAL A 231 -4.21 10.46 -14.86
N ASP A 232 -3.41 10.05 -15.84
CA ASP A 232 -3.18 10.77 -17.10
C ASP A 232 -2.99 12.29 -16.96
N GLY A 233 -2.07 12.72 -16.10
CA GLY A 233 -1.77 14.14 -15.88
C GLY A 233 -2.83 14.91 -15.09
N HIS A 234 -3.81 14.22 -14.49
CA HIS A 234 -4.85 14.79 -13.66
C HIS A 234 -4.84 14.18 -12.26
N LEU A 235 -5.49 14.88 -11.34
CA LEU A 235 -5.80 14.48 -9.98
C LEU A 235 -7.32 14.42 -9.83
N ILE A 236 -7.84 13.25 -9.48
CA ILE A 236 -9.23 13.09 -9.06
C ILE A 236 -9.24 13.11 -7.54
N ILE A 237 -9.95 14.07 -6.95
CA ILE A 237 -9.94 14.33 -5.52
C ILE A 237 -11.35 14.17 -4.96
N LEU A 238 -11.55 13.17 -4.11
CA LEU A 238 -12.76 13.02 -3.31
C LEU A 238 -12.55 13.68 -1.94
N THR A 239 -13.18 14.84 -1.74
CA THR A 239 -13.13 15.54 -0.46
C THR A 239 -13.97 14.83 0.59
N LYS A 240 -13.60 14.97 1.87
CA LYS A 240 -14.38 14.41 3.01
C LYS A 240 -15.79 14.97 3.13
N ARG A 241 -16.12 16.04 2.38
CA ARG A 241 -17.48 16.60 2.26
C ARG A 241 -18.30 15.95 1.13
N GLY A 242 -17.78 14.90 0.48
CA GLY A 242 -18.47 14.16 -0.56
C GLY A 242 -18.46 14.83 -1.94
N LYS A 243 -17.55 15.79 -2.18
CA LYS A 243 -17.38 16.41 -3.49
C LYS A 243 -16.20 15.81 -4.24
N ILE A 244 -16.39 15.53 -5.52
CA ILE A 244 -15.33 15.12 -6.46
C ILE A 244 -14.85 16.35 -7.20
N HIS A 245 -13.53 16.53 -7.24
CA HIS A 245 -12.86 17.57 -8.01
C HIS A 245 -11.91 16.90 -8.99
N LEU A 246 -11.86 17.43 -10.21
CA LEU A 246 -10.83 17.11 -11.19
C LEU A 246 -9.89 18.30 -11.24
N ALA A 247 -8.59 18.05 -11.12
CA ALA A 247 -7.56 19.08 -11.19
C ALA A 247 -6.42 18.61 -12.08
N GLU A 248 -5.70 19.56 -12.68
CA GLU A 248 -4.45 19.24 -13.37
C GLU A 248 -3.39 18.79 -12.34
N ALA A 249 -2.58 17.79 -12.69
CA ALA A 249 -1.35 17.46 -11.98
C ALA A 249 -0.26 18.50 -12.32
N ASN A 250 -0.52 19.76 -11.96
CA ASN A 250 0.26 20.92 -12.33
C ASN A 250 1.33 21.25 -11.26
N PRO A 251 2.63 21.30 -11.62
CA PRO A 251 3.70 21.49 -10.64
C PRO A 251 3.88 22.95 -10.19
N SER A 252 3.21 23.90 -10.85
CA SER A 252 3.33 25.34 -10.55
C SER A 252 2.27 25.82 -9.58
N ARG A 253 1.06 25.25 -9.61
CA ARG A 253 -0.06 25.61 -8.72
C ARG A 253 -1.15 24.54 -8.74
N TYR A 254 -2.10 24.65 -7.81
CA TYR A 254 -3.39 23.97 -7.94
C TYR A 254 -4.23 24.63 -9.04
N GLN A 255 -4.88 23.82 -9.87
CA GLN A 255 -5.77 24.27 -10.95
C GLN A 255 -6.83 23.19 -11.21
N GLU A 256 -8.10 23.55 -11.07
CA GLU A 256 -9.26 22.73 -11.49
C GLU A 256 -9.56 22.92 -12.98
#